data_AF-A0A0F0CQA9-F1
#
_entry.id   AF-A0A0F0CQA9-F1
#
_cell.length_a   1.000
_cell.length_b   1.000
_cell.length_c   1.000
_cell.angle_alpha   90.00
_cell.angle_beta   90.00
_cell.angle_gamma   90.00
#
_symmetry.space_group_name_H-M   'P 1'
#
loop_
_entity.id
_entity.type
_entity.pdbx_description
1 polymer ?
#
loop_
_entity_poly.entity_id
_entity_poly.type
_entity_poly.pdbx_seq_one_letter_code
_entity_poly.pdbx_strand_id
1 'polypeptide(L)'
;MQKIALNTYFDDIITSADMGCPKEDLRYWQNAHSKLSFDNNKTLFIDDTPECIDSAQRFGIKYCLVKDMANSKRHEPSCSKFLSFKDFSELLP
;
A
#
# COMPACT_ATOMS: atom_id res chain seq x y z
N MET A 1 -0.79 -18.22 8.96
CA MET A 1 -1.64 -17.11 9.41
C MET A 1 -3.07 -17.46 9.02
N GLN A 2 -3.91 -17.94 9.94
CA GLN A 2 -5.33 -18.21 9.68
C GLN A 2 -6.15 -17.67 10.84
N LYS A 3 -6.70 -16.46 10.66
CA LYS A 3 -7.69 -15.89 11.56
C LYS A 3 -8.88 -15.28 10.82
N ILE A 4 -8.80 -15.07 9.50
CA ILE A 4 -9.87 -14.52 8.66
C ILE A 4 -9.76 -15.15 7.26
N ALA A 5 -10.88 -15.60 6.69
CA ALA A 5 -10.96 -16.22 5.36
C ALA A 5 -10.90 -15.18 4.23
N LEU A 6 -9.82 -14.39 4.21
CA LEU A 6 -9.61 -13.36 3.19
C LEU A 6 -8.88 -13.88 1.94
N ASN A 7 -8.31 -15.08 2.02
CA ASN A 7 -7.55 -15.70 0.95
C ASN A 7 -8.34 -15.85 -0.36
N THR A 8 -9.67 -15.93 -0.32
CA THR A 8 -10.51 -16.04 -1.52
C THR A 8 -10.61 -14.76 -2.33
N TYR A 9 -10.17 -13.61 -1.78
CA TYR A 9 -10.24 -12.31 -2.44
C TYR A 9 -8.90 -11.88 -3.06
N PHE A 10 -7.86 -12.72 -2.96
CA PHE A 10 -6.52 -12.39 -3.44
C PHE A 10 -6.00 -13.52 -4.33
N ASP A 11 -5.46 -13.14 -5.50
CA ASP A 11 -4.73 -14.08 -6.37
C ASP A 11 -3.41 -14.53 -5.72
N ASP A 12 -2.73 -13.62 -5.02
CA ASP A 12 -1.45 -13.84 -4.35
C ASP A 12 -1.35 -13.08 -3.03
N ILE A 13 -0.58 -13.64 -2.10
CA ILE A 13 -0.21 -12.99 -0.83
C ILE A 13 1.31 -13.02 -0.70
N ILE A 14 1.91 -11.84 -0.52
CA ILE A 14 3.35 -11.67 -0.31
C ILE A 14 3.63 -10.90 0.98
N THR A 15 4.79 -11.14 1.57
CA THR A 15 5.25 -10.50 2.81
C THR A 15 6.64 -9.90 2.62
N SER A 16 7.04 -9.01 3.53
CA SER A 16 8.41 -8.49 3.59
C SER A 16 9.45 -9.60 3.78
N ALA A 17 9.10 -10.67 4.51
CA ALA A 17 9.95 -11.84 4.64
C ALA A 17 10.17 -12.55 3.30
N ASP A 18 9.13 -12.70 2.48
CA ASP A 18 9.26 -13.27 1.13
C ASP A 18 10.14 -12.40 0.23
N MET A 19 10.07 -11.08 0.39
CA MET A 19 10.85 -10.11 -0.40
C MET A 19 12.24 -9.81 0.19
N GLY A 20 12.57 -10.34 1.37
CA GLY A 20 13.84 -10.14 2.07
C GLY A 20 14.10 -8.71 2.59
N CYS A 21 13.13 -7.81 2.48
CA CYS A 21 13.24 -6.41 2.89
C CYS A 21 11.85 -5.80 3.17
N PRO A 22 11.78 -4.70 3.93
CA PRO A 22 10.51 -4.06 4.28
C PRO A 22 10.05 -3.12 3.15
N LYS A 23 8.77 -2.71 3.15
CA LYS A 23 8.15 -1.98 2.02
C LYS A 23 8.78 -0.61 1.77
N GLU A 24 9.30 0.03 2.81
CA GLU A 24 9.99 1.32 2.79
C GLU A 24 11.28 1.28 1.95
N ASP A 25 11.82 0.08 1.72
CA ASP A 25 12.98 -0.16 0.86
C ASP A 25 12.55 -0.34 -0.61
N LEU A 26 13.22 0.36 -1.51
CA LEU A 26 12.96 0.27 -2.95
C LEU A 26 13.11 -1.17 -3.50
N ARG A 27 13.99 -1.97 -2.88
CA ARG A 27 14.23 -3.38 -3.26
C ARG A 27 12.99 -4.25 -3.06
N TYR A 28 12.12 -3.90 -2.10
CA TYR A 28 10.86 -4.63 -1.89
C TYR A 28 10.02 -4.59 -3.16
N TRP A 29 9.86 -3.39 -3.74
CA TRP A 29 9.05 -3.18 -4.93
C TRP A 29 9.61 -3.84 -6.18
N GLN A 30 10.95 -3.86 -6.32
CA GLN A 30 11.63 -4.59 -7.39
C GLN A 30 11.36 -6.10 -7.29
N ASN A 31 11.50 -6.67 -6.09
CA ASN A 31 11.25 -8.09 -5.85
C ASN A 31 9.77 -8.45 -6.02
N ALA A 32 8.87 -7.59 -5.53
CA ALA A 32 7.43 -7.76 -5.64
C ALA A 32 6.98 -7.70 -7.10
N HIS A 33 7.48 -6.73 -7.88
CA HIS A 33 7.21 -6.64 -9.31
C HIS A 33 7.77 -7.85 -10.08
N SER A 34 8.96 -8.34 -9.72
CA SER A 34 9.52 -9.55 -10.34
C SER A 34 8.67 -10.80 -10.05
N LYS A 35 8.00 -10.88 -8.89
CA LYS A 35 7.15 -12.00 -8.52
C LYS A 35 5.75 -11.91 -9.11
N LEU A 36 5.14 -10.72 -9.05
CA LEU A 36 3.73 -10.49 -9.38
C LEU A 36 3.51 -9.95 -10.79
N SER A 37 4.55 -9.41 -11.44
CA SER A 37 4.49 -8.87 -12.81
C SER A 37 3.38 -7.81 -13.05
N PHE A 38 3.10 -6.96 -12.06
CA PHE A 38 2.07 -5.92 -12.17
C PHE A 38 2.53 -4.71 -13.00
N ASP A 39 1.61 -4.03 -13.69
CA ASP A 39 1.91 -2.80 -14.45
C ASP A 39 1.79 -1.56 -13.55
N ASN A 40 2.92 -0.91 -13.30
CA ASN A 40 3.00 0.34 -12.53
C ASN A 40 1.97 1.40 -12.93
N ASN A 41 1.61 1.50 -14.21
CA ASN A 41 0.64 2.49 -14.71
C ASN A 41 -0.83 2.13 -14.45
N LYS A 42 -1.08 0.89 -14.03
CA LYS A 42 -2.42 0.34 -13.75
C LYS A 42 -2.58 -0.15 -12.31
N THR A 43 -1.54 0.02 -11.48
CA THR A 43 -1.54 -0.44 -10.09
C THR A 43 -1.92 0.67 -9.12
N LEU A 44 -2.83 0.34 -8.20
CA LEU A 44 -3.14 1.11 -7.01
C LEU A 44 -2.51 0.46 -5.78
N PHE A 45 -1.65 1.20 -5.09
CA PHE A 45 -1.11 0.81 -3.79
C PHE A 45 -1.78 1.60 -2.66
N ILE A 46 -2.18 0.89 -1.61
CA ILE A 46 -2.83 1.45 -0.42
C ILE A 46 -2.09 0.94 0.82
N ASP A 47 -1.71 1.85 1.70
CA ASP A 47 -1.07 1.56 2.99
C ASP A 47 -1.42 2.69 3.97
N ASP A 48 -1.35 2.44 5.28
CA ASP A 48 -1.57 3.47 6.31
C ASP A 48 -0.26 4.16 6.73
N THR A 49 0.88 3.72 6.19
CA THR A 49 2.22 4.24 6.50
C THR A 49 2.75 5.13 5.37
N PRO A 50 2.97 6.44 5.60
CA PRO A 50 3.44 7.38 4.56
C PRO A 50 4.79 7.01 3.93
N GLU A 51 5.71 6.40 4.67
CA GLU A 51 7.02 5.96 4.18
C GLU A 51 6.90 4.83 3.15
N CYS A 52 5.94 3.92 3.34
CA CYS A 52 5.59 2.89 2.36
C CYS A 52 5.06 3.55 1.07
N ILE A 53 4.22 4.57 1.18
CA ILE A 53 3.68 5.31 0.03
C ILE A 53 4.79 6.03 -0.74
N ASP A 54 5.71 6.71 -0.05
CA ASP A 54 6.85 7.39 -0.68
C ASP A 54 7.73 6.41 -1.47
N SER A 55 8.05 5.26 -0.87
CA SER A 55 8.87 4.22 -1.52
C SER A 55 8.20 3.64 -2.77
N ALA A 56 6.89 3.40 -2.74
CA ALA A 56 6.10 2.92 -3.88
C ALA A 56 6.03 3.93 -5.03
N GLN A 57 5.86 5.23 -4.70
CA GLN A 57 5.89 6.30 -5.69
C GLN A 57 7.27 6.44 -6.32
N ARG A 58 8.35 6.34 -5.52
CA ARG A 58 9.74 6.35 -6.01
C ARG A 58 10.05 5.15 -6.91
N PHE A 59 9.44 3.99 -6.65
CA PHE A 59 9.52 2.83 -7.55
C PHE A 59 8.79 3.06 -8.88
N GLY A 60 7.73 3.86 -8.87
CA GLY A 60 6.99 4.26 -10.06
C GLY A 60 5.54 3.78 -10.10
N ILE A 61 4.97 3.28 -8.99
CA ILE A 61 3.54 2.95 -8.94
C ILE A 61 2.73 4.23 -9.10
N LYS A 62 1.86 4.27 -10.12
CA LYS A 62 1.16 5.48 -10.53
C LYS A 62 0.15 5.97 -9.51
N TYR A 63 -0.60 5.05 -8.89
CA TYR A 63 -1.63 5.40 -7.92
C TYR A 63 -1.21 4.90 -6.54
N CYS A 64 -0.92 5.84 -5.63
CA CYS A 64 -0.58 5.51 -4.25
C CYS A 64 -1.46 6.34 -3.30
N LEU A 65 -2.16 5.69 -2.38
CA LEU A 65 -3.08 6.33 -1.43
C LEU A 65 -2.73 5.96 0.01
N VAL A 66 -2.76 6.94 0.91
CA VAL A 66 -2.68 6.70 2.35
C VAL A 66 -4.08 6.39 2.88
N LYS A 67 -4.26 5.27 3.57
CA LYS A 67 -5.48 5.03 4.35
C LYS A 67 -5.41 5.88 5.63
N ASP A 68 -6.24 6.91 5.71
CA ASP A 68 -6.33 7.75 6.90
C ASP A 68 -6.90 6.92 8.06
N MET A 69 -6.05 6.62 9.01
CA MET A 69 -6.44 6.08 10.29
C MET A 69 -6.81 7.29 11.15
N ALA A 70 -8.07 7.71 11.06
CA ALA A 70 -8.61 8.80 11.86
C ALA A 70 -8.37 8.48 13.34
N ASN A 71 -7.25 8.96 13.87
CA ASN A 71 -6.92 8.81 15.27
C ASN A 71 -7.84 9.78 15.98
N SER A 72 -8.78 9.27 16.77
CA SER A 72 -9.78 10.05 17.52
C SER A 72 -9.17 11.12 18.46
N LYS A 73 -7.83 11.17 18.57
CA LYS A 73 -7.05 12.11 19.37
C LYS A 73 -6.16 13.08 18.57
N ARG A 74 -6.06 13.00 17.23
CA ARG A 74 -5.25 13.94 16.43
C ARG A 74 -6.15 15.04 15.85
N HIS A 75 -5.95 16.26 16.34
CA HIS A 75 -6.74 17.44 16.00
C HIS A 75 -6.20 18.21 14.79
N GLU A 76 -5.16 17.72 14.13
CA GLU A 76 -4.55 18.40 12.99
C GLU A 76 -4.55 17.50 11.77
N PRO A 77 -4.99 17.98 10.59
CA PRO A 77 -4.74 17.30 9.35
C PRO A 77 -3.22 17.23 9.21
N SER A 78 -2.68 16.02 9.33
CA SER A 78 -1.27 15.79 9.02
C SER A 78 -1.10 16.25 7.59
N CYS A 79 -0.37 17.34 7.38
CA CYS A 79 -0.15 17.98 6.09
C CYS A 79 0.41 16.91 5.14
N SER A 80 -0.46 16.18 4.42
CA SER A 80 -0.05 14.94 3.78
C SER A 80 0.38 15.27 2.37
N LYS A 81 1.68 15.10 2.13
CA LYS A 81 2.30 15.00 0.79
C LYS A 81 1.57 14.01 -0.14
N PHE A 82 0.67 13.19 0.41
CA PHE A 82 0.01 12.07 -0.25
C PHE A 82 -1.51 12.24 -0.23
N LEU A 83 -2.16 11.80 -1.30
CA LEU A 83 -3.61 11.67 -1.37
C LEU A 83 -4.07 10.59 -0.39
N SER A 84 -5.11 10.89 0.39
CA SER A 84 -5.61 10.02 1.45
C SER A 84 -7.12 9.89 1.42
N PHE A 85 -7.64 8.78 1.95
CA PHE A 85 -9.07 8.49 2.04
C PHE A 85 -9.39 7.84 3.39
N LYS A 86 -10.65 7.93 3.84
CA LYS A 86 -11.07 7.49 5.19
C LYS A 86 -11.75 6.13 5.18
N ASP A 87 -12.42 5.76 4.10
CA ASP A 87 -13.15 4.50 3.99
C ASP A 87 -13.04 3.89 2.60
N PHE A 88 -12.94 2.56 2.50
CA PHE A 88 -12.81 1.87 1.21
C PHE A 88 -14.04 2.05 0.31
N SER A 89 -15.22 2.38 0.87
CA SER A 89 -16.40 2.74 0.08
C SER A 89 -16.20 3.97 -0.80
N GLU A 90 -15.26 4.86 -0.46
CA GLU A 90 -14.90 6.01 -1.30
C GLU A 90 -14.19 5.60 -2.61
N LEU A 91 -13.71 4.36 -2.69
CA LEU A 91 -13.07 3.80 -3.89
C LEU A 91 -14.04 3.03 -4.78
N LEU A 92 -15.29 2.88 -4.34
CA LEU A 92 -16.34 2.21 -5.11
C LEU A 92 -17.13 3.26 -5.93
N PRO A 93 -17.64 2.88 -7.11
CA PRO A 93 -18.45 3.74 -7.96
C PRO A 93 -19.84 4.04 -7.38
#